data_AF-A0A956J5H0-F1
#
_entry.id   AF-A0A956J5H0-F1
#
_cell.length_a   1.000
_cell.length_b   1.000
_cell.length_c   1.000
_cell.angle_alpha   90.00
_cell.angle_beta   90.00
_cell.angle_gamma   90.00
#
_symmetry.space_group_name_H-M   'P 1'
#
loop_
_entity.id
_entity.type
_entity.pdbx_description
1 polymer ?
#
loop_
_entity_poly.entity_id
_entity_poly.type
_entity_poly.pdbx_seq_one_letter_code
_entity_poly.pdbx_strand_id
1 'polypeptide(L)' 'IEKMLAGQRSPRNPILVDVLRDYGYVDARGMGVRRKMPLVRAATGKDARFEATDHFVRVILPKGDGATSPGEQHA' A
#
# COMPACT_ATOMS: atom_id res chain seq x y z
N ILE A 1 -3.31 12.81 -5.17
CA ILE A 1 -3.46 11.54 -4.39
C ILE A 1 -4.62 10.71 -4.92
N GLU A 2 -5.75 11.32 -5.26
CA GLU A 2 -6.98 10.65 -5.74
C GLU A 2 -6.76 9.64 -6.87
N LYS A 3 -6.04 10.00 -7.95
CA LYS A 3 -5.72 9.06 -9.04
C LYS A 3 -4.96 7.81 -8.57
N MET A 4 -4.13 7.92 -7.53
CA MET A 4 -3.43 6.77 -6.95
C MET A 4 -4.40 5.86 -6.18
N LEU A 5 -5.29 6.44 -5.37
CA LEU A 5 -6.31 5.69 -4.64
C LEU A 5 -7.30 4.99 -5.59
N ALA A 6 -7.61 5.62 -6.72
CA ALA A 6 -8.41 5.02 -7.80
C ALA A 6 -7.70 3.89 -8.57
N GLY A 7 -6.37 3.76 -8.42
CA GLY A 7 -5.55 2.83 -9.22
C GLY A 7 -5.31 3.30 -10.67
N GLN A 8 -5.47 4.59 -10.93
CA GLN A 8 -5.36 5.22 -12.25
C GLN A 8 -4.03 5.99 -12.42
N ARG A 9 -3.05 5.74 -11.54
CA ARG A 9 -1.76 6.42 -11.58
C ARG A 9 -0.75 5.59 -12.37
N SER A 10 -0.22 6.17 -13.44
CA SER A 10 0.93 5.61 -14.15
C SER A 10 2.17 5.57 -13.24
N PRO A 11 2.98 4.50 -13.29
CA PRO A 11 4.21 4.44 -12.53
C PRO A 11 5.20 5.50 -13.01
N ARG A 12 6.01 6.03 -12.09
CA ARG A 12 7.06 7.01 -12.43
C ARG A 12 8.16 6.41 -13.29
N ASN A 13 8.47 5.13 -13.05
CA ASN A 13 9.45 4.37 -13.80
C ASN A 13 8.80 3.05 -14.26
N PRO A 14 8.42 2.93 -15.55
CA PRO A 14 7.81 1.72 -16.08
C PRO A 14 8.74 0.50 -16.00
N ILE A 15 10.03 0.65 -16.31
CA ILE A 15 11.02 -0.44 -16.32
C ILE A 15 11.08 -1.12 -14.95
N LEU A 16 11.13 -0.33 -13.87
CA LEU A 16 11.16 -0.87 -12.51
C LEU A 16 9.90 -1.70 -12.20
N VAL A 17 8.73 -1.25 -12.66
CA VAL A 17 7.48 -1.99 -12.44
C VAL A 17 7.43 -3.28 -13.24
N ASP A 18 7.94 -3.29 -14.47
CA ASP A 18 7.99 -4.49 -15.29
C ASP A 18 8.94 -5.52 -14.69
N VAL A 19 10.15 -5.11 -14.27
CA VAL A 19 11.09 -5.99 -13.56
C VAL A 19 10.44 -6.57 -12.30
N LEU A 20 9.83 -5.74 -11.44
CA LEU A 20 9.16 -6.23 -10.24
C LEU A 20 7.97 -7.15 -10.55
N ARG A 21 7.31 -6.99 -11.70
CA ARG A 21 6.22 -7.87 -12.15
C ARG A 21 6.77 -9.23 -12.61
N ASP A 22 7.86 -9.24 -13.35
CA ASP A 22 8.50 -10.48 -13.82
C ASP A 22 8.92 -11.37 -12.65
N TYR A 23 9.36 -10.75 -11.54
CA TYR A 23 9.65 -11.44 -10.28
C TYR A 23 8.43 -11.71 -9.39
N GLY A 24 7.22 -11.30 -9.79
CA GLY A 24 5.99 -11.53 -9.03
C GLY A 24 5.79 -10.64 -7.79
N TYR A 25 6.59 -9.58 -7.62
CA TYR A 25 6.50 -8.67 -6.46
C TYR A 25 5.36 -7.65 -6.57
N VAL A 26 4.96 -7.27 -7.79
CA VAL A 26 3.91 -6.26 -8.00
C VAL A 26 2.92 -6.66 -9.09
N ASP A 27 1.68 -6.22 -8.91
CA ASP A 27 0.60 -6.40 -9.89
C ASP A 27 0.63 -5.30 -10.97
N ALA A 28 0.03 -5.56 -12.14
CA ALA A 28 0.25 -4.86 -13.38
C ALA A 28 -0.21 -3.39 -13.43
N ARG A 29 -0.98 -2.86 -12.46
CA ARG A 29 -1.69 -1.57 -12.64
C ARG A 29 -1.87 -0.69 -11.39
N GLY A 30 -0.83 -0.48 -10.58
CA GLY A 30 -0.92 0.45 -9.44
C GLY A 30 -1.98 0.06 -8.39
N MET A 31 -2.45 -1.19 -8.44
CA MET A 31 -3.47 -1.75 -7.56
C MET A 31 -2.95 -2.02 -6.15
N GLY A 32 -1.64 -1.97 -5.94
CA GLY A 32 -1.02 -2.20 -4.63
C GLY A 32 -1.60 -1.28 -3.56
N VAL A 33 -1.63 0.04 -3.80
CA VAL A 33 -2.20 1.00 -2.84
C VAL A 33 -3.69 0.76 -2.67
N ARG A 34 -4.46 0.69 -3.77
CA ARG A 34 -5.92 0.51 -3.74
C ARG A 34 -6.34 -0.76 -3.00
N ARG A 35 -5.69 -1.90 -3.25
CA ARG A 35 -5.96 -3.18 -2.58
C ARG A 35 -5.52 -3.17 -1.12
N LYS A 36 -4.47 -2.42 -0.76
CA LYS A 36 -3.97 -2.35 0.61
C LYS A 36 -4.87 -1.53 1.53
N MET A 37 -5.61 -0.53 1.03
CA MET A 37 -6.39 0.37 1.90
C MET A 37 -7.46 -0.35 2.72
N PRO A 38 -8.30 -1.22 2.14
CA PRO A 38 -9.26 -2.01 2.92
C PRO A 38 -8.58 -2.91 3.96
N LEU A 39 -7.41 -3.48 3.63
CA LEU A 39 -6.67 -4.37 4.52
C LEU A 39 -6.11 -3.64 5.74
N VAL A 40 -5.66 -2.39 5.56
CA VAL A 40 -5.18 -1.56 6.69
C VAL A 40 -6.32 -1.28 7.65
N ARG A 41 -7.49 -0.88 7.14
CA ARG A 41 -8.67 -0.67 8.00
C ARG A 41 -9.10 -1.95 8.70
N ALA A 42 -9.16 -3.08 7.98
CA ALA A 42 -9.52 -4.37 8.55
C ALA A 42 -8.57 -4.81 9.67
N ALA A 43 -7.27 -4.59 9.51
CA ALA A 43 -6.26 -4.97 10.50
C ALA A 43 -6.14 -4.01 11.69
N THR A 44 -6.54 -2.75 11.53
CA THR A 44 -6.21 -1.69 12.51
C THR A 44 -7.42 -0.97 13.08
N GLY A 45 -8.60 -1.15 12.48
CA GLY A 45 -9.81 -0.37 12.76
C GLY A 45 -9.74 1.09 12.28
N LYS A 46 -8.62 1.51 11.67
CA LYS A 46 -8.33 2.91 11.32
C LYS A 46 -7.95 3.01 9.84
N ASP A 47 -8.38 4.09 9.18
CA ASP A 47 -8.05 4.31 7.77
C ASP A 47 -6.58 4.76 7.61
N ALA A 48 -5.93 4.30 6.53
CA ALA A 48 -4.62 4.81 6.12
C ALA A 48 -4.72 6.28 5.67
N ARG A 49 -3.67 7.06 5.91
CA ARG A 49 -3.62 8.48 5.53
C ARG A 49 -2.50 8.75 4.54
N PHE A 50 -2.74 9.67 3.60
CA PHE A 50 -1.77 10.11 2.61
C PHE A 50 -1.66 11.62 2.65
N GLU A 51 -0.43 12.12 2.80
CA GLU A 51 -0.13 13.54 2.81
C GLU A 51 0.80 13.83 1.64
N ALA A 52 0.35 14.67 0.70
CA ALA A 52 1.22 15.16 -0.38
C ALA A 52 1.91 16.42 0.12
N THR A 53 3.24 16.43 0.04
CA THR A 53 4.07 17.61 0.30
C THR A 53 4.73 18.03 -1.01
N ASP A 54 5.45 19.15 -0.99
CA ASP A 54 6.14 19.67 -2.18
C ASP A 54 7.24 18.73 -2.70
N HIS A 55 7.81 17.91 -1.81
CA HIS A 55 8.97 17.07 -2.12
C HIS A 55 8.66 15.58 -2.09
N PHE A 56 7.61 15.15 -1.38
CA PHE A 56 7.33 13.73 -1.20
C PHE A 56 5.85 13.45 -0.95
N VAL A 57 5.51 12.17 -0.90
CA VAL A 57 4.21 11.70 -0.44
C VAL A 57 4.44 10.86 0.80
N ARG A 58 3.84 11.28 1.93
CA ARG A 58 3.85 10.51 3.17
C ARG A 58 2.69 9.53 3.16
N VAL A 59 2.95 8.30 3.61
CA VAL A 59 1.93 7.29 3.85
C VAL A 59 1.96 6.94 5.33
N ILE A 60 0.82 7.07 6.00
CA ILE A 60 0.66 6.76 7.41
C ILE A 60 -0.24 5.54 7.53
N LEU A 61 0.32 4.46 8.08
CA LEU A 61 -0.41 3.24 8.40
C LEU A 61 -0.55 3.18 9.92
N PRO A 62 -1.76 3.37 10.47
CA PRO A 62 -1.96 3.33 11.90
C PRO A 62 -1.69 1.93 12.45
N LYS A 63 -1.15 1.84 13.67
CA LYS A 63 -1.10 0.57 14.39
C LYS A 63 -2.51 0.26 14.91
N GLY A 64 -2.94 -0.99 14.73
CA GLY A 64 -4.15 -1.50 15.38
C GLY A 64 -3.98 -1.60 16.88
N ASP A 65 -5.08 -1.51 17.63
CA ASP A 65 -5.05 -1.42 19.10
C ASP A 65 -4.75 -2.76 19.82
N GLY A 66 -4.11 -3.72 19.13
CA GLY A 66 -3.52 -4.90 19.77
C GLY A 66 -4.40 -6.15 19.85
N ALA A 67 -5.12 -6.51 18.78
CA ALA A 67 -5.63 -7.87 18.62
C ALA A 67 -4.78 -8.62 17.57
N THR A 68 -3.82 -9.38 18.09
CA THR A 68 -3.06 -10.49 17.47
C THR A 68 -2.14 -10.13 16.30
N SER A 69 -0.85 -9.99 16.61
CA SER A 69 0.25 -10.21 15.66
C SER A 69 0.19 -11.67 15.17
N PRO A 70 0.04 -11.97 13.87
CA PRO A 70 0.03 -13.36 13.37
C PRO A 70 1.42 -14.05 13.39
N GLY A 71 2.37 -13.55 14.18
CA GLY A 71 3.79 -13.91 14.11
C GLY A 71 4.33 -14.82 15.22
N GLU A 72 3.54 -15.18 16.23
CA GLU A 72 3.99 -15.96 17.39
C GLU A 72 3.45 -17.40 17.45
N GLN A 73 2.86 -17.92 16.36
CA GLN A 73 2.29 -19.29 16.35
C GLN A 73 3.20 -20.35 15.70
N HIS A 74 4.42 -20.00 15.29
CA HIS A 74 5.41 -20.95 14.78
C HIS A 74 6.81 -20.61 15.33
N ALA A 75 7.05 -20.91 16.60
CA ALA A 75 8.38 -21.06 17.19
C ALA A 75 8.30 -22.05 18.35
#